data_AF-A0A162L3A3-F1
#
_entry.id   AF-A0A162L3A3-F1
#
_cell.length_a   1.000
_cell.length_b   1.000
_cell.length_c   1.000
_cell.angle_alpha   90.00
_cell.angle_beta   90.00
_cell.angle_gamma   90.00
#
_symmetry.space_group_name_H-M   'P 1'
#
loop_
_entity.id
_entity.type
_entity.pdbx_description
1 polymer ?
#
loop_
_entity_poly.entity_id
_entity_poly.type
_entity_poly.pdbx_seq_one_letter_code
_entity_poly.pdbx_strand_id
1 'polypeptide(L)'
;MRAIHCDGNWERDLSYFKDFPKGKVIFETDGMTDIYKIKEVLGSTVCIKGDVPAAKLVLSTPDDIYSYSKKLIDDMGTGFILASGCSIPPNAKVENVKAMISAATGR
;
A
#
# COMPACT_ATOMS: atom_id res chain seq x y z
N MET A 1 17.22 6.58 1.79
CA MET A 1 16.12 5.71 1.32
C MET A 1 15.33 6.51 0.30
N ARG A 2 14.94 5.94 -0.84
CA ARG A 2 14.18 6.63 -1.89
C ARG A 2 12.83 5.95 -2.09
N ALA A 3 11.78 6.73 -2.26
CA ALA A 3 10.47 6.24 -2.69
C ALA A 3 10.40 6.25 -4.22
N ILE A 4 9.90 5.16 -4.80
CA ILE A 4 9.60 5.06 -6.22
C ILE A 4 8.11 4.78 -6.33
N HIS A 5 7.38 5.72 -6.93
CA HIS A 5 5.96 5.58 -7.20
C HIS A 5 5.76 4.82 -8.51
N CYS A 6 5.05 3.70 -8.44
CA CYS A 6 4.88 2.75 -9.53
C CYS A 6 3.40 2.66 -9.90
N ASP A 7 2.97 3.51 -10.84
CA ASP A 7 1.61 3.47 -11.39
C ASP A 7 1.48 2.37 -12.46
N GLY A 8 0.37 1.64 -12.45
CA GLY A 8 0.07 0.57 -13.39
C GLY A 8 0.57 -0.82 -12.96
N ASN A 9 0.50 -1.78 -13.89
CA ASN A 9 0.93 -3.15 -13.62
C ASN A 9 2.43 -3.32 -13.90
N TRP A 10 3.21 -3.53 -12.84
CA TRP A 10 4.65 -3.71 -12.83
C TRP A 10 5.09 -5.17 -12.68
N GLU A 11 4.17 -6.14 -12.71
CA GLU A 11 4.45 -7.55 -12.42
C GLU A 11 5.64 -8.11 -13.21
N ARG A 12 5.73 -7.77 -14.51
CA ARG A 12 6.84 -8.19 -15.39
C ARG A 12 8.21 -7.66 -14.92
N ASP A 13 8.22 -6.45 -14.36
CA ASP A 13 9.43 -5.66 -14.15
C ASP A 13 9.84 -5.61 -12.67
N LEU A 14 9.10 -6.27 -11.77
CA LEU A 14 9.40 -6.33 -10.33
C LEU A 14 10.84 -6.77 -10.04
N SER A 15 11.39 -7.73 -10.79
CA SER A 15 12.73 -8.26 -10.54
C SER A 15 13.83 -7.22 -10.63
N TYR A 16 13.68 -6.16 -11.44
CA TYR A 16 14.68 -5.09 -11.55
C TYR A 16 14.87 -4.33 -10.23
N PHE A 17 13.86 -4.31 -9.36
CA PHE A 17 13.97 -3.67 -8.05
C PHE A 17 14.92 -4.41 -7.10
N LYS A 18 15.32 -5.65 -7.43
CA LYS A 18 16.32 -6.43 -6.67
C LYS A 18 17.75 -5.94 -6.89
N ASP A 19 18.00 -5.17 -7.96
CA ASP A 19 19.32 -4.63 -8.26
C ASP A 19 19.68 -3.47 -7.31
N PHE A 20 18.69 -2.88 -6.64
CA PHE A 20 18.94 -1.87 -5.61
C PHE A 20 19.47 -2.52 -4.32
N PRO A 21 20.35 -1.83 -3.57
CA PRO A 21 20.79 -2.32 -2.28
C PRO A 21 19.62 -2.47 -1.30
N LYS A 22 19.64 -3.55 -0.51
CA LYS A 22 18.61 -3.87 0.49
C LYS A 22 18.35 -2.68 1.43
N GLY A 23 17.07 -2.39 1.65
CA GLY A 23 16.62 -1.33 2.57
C GLY A 23 16.88 0.09 2.05
N LYS A 24 17.13 0.28 0.76
CA LYS A 24 17.31 1.63 0.17
C LYS A 24 16.09 2.13 -0.59
N VAL A 25 15.12 1.28 -0.91
CA VAL A 25 13.93 1.62 -1.71
C VAL A 25 12.64 1.36 -0.93
N ILE A 26 11.67 2.25 -1.11
CA ILE A 26 10.26 2.05 -0.81
C ILE A 26 9.54 1.93 -2.15
N PHE A 27 8.89 0.80 -2.40
CA PHE A 27 8.05 0.58 -3.57
C PHE A 27 6.63 1.06 -3.26
N GLU A 28 6.18 2.14 -3.89
CA GLU A 28 4.83 2.65 -3.70
C GLU A 28 3.93 2.15 -4.84
N THR A 29 2.91 1.36 -4.51
CA THR A 29 2.00 0.73 -5.50
C THR A 29 0.65 1.41 -5.51
N ASP A 30 0.08 1.62 -6.70
CA ASP A 30 -1.26 2.18 -6.92
C ASP A 30 -2.41 1.18 -6.77
N GLY A 31 -2.08 -0.10 -6.59
CA GLY A 31 -3.03 -1.21 -6.49
C GLY A 31 -3.30 -1.93 -7.82
N MET A 32 -2.67 -1.52 -8.93
CA MET A 32 -2.79 -2.21 -10.22
C MET A 32 -1.90 -3.45 -10.33
N THR A 33 -0.83 -3.52 -9.54
CA THR A 33 -0.03 -4.73 -9.36
C THR A 33 -0.48 -5.44 -8.09
N ASP A 34 -0.67 -6.75 -8.15
CA ASP A 34 -1.01 -7.55 -6.97
C ASP A 34 0.04 -7.37 -5.86
N ILE A 35 -0.40 -6.82 -4.72
CA ILE A 35 0.46 -6.52 -3.58
C ILE A 35 1.08 -7.78 -2.96
N TYR A 36 0.41 -8.94 -3.04
CA TYR A 36 0.97 -10.20 -2.57
C TYR A 36 2.09 -10.67 -3.48
N LYS A 37 1.99 -10.41 -4.79
CA LYS A 37 3.09 -10.68 -5.74
C LYS A 37 4.28 -9.76 -5.49
N ILE A 38 4.03 -8.48 -5.21
CA ILE A 38 5.07 -7.54 -4.80
C ILE A 38 5.76 -8.05 -3.53
N LYS A 39 5.00 -8.49 -2.52
CA LYS A 39 5.56 -9.07 -1.28
C LYS A 39 6.40 -10.31 -1.55
N GLU A 40 5.91 -11.25 -2.35
CA GLU A 40 6.61 -12.48 -2.73
C GLU A 40 7.97 -12.16 -3.36
N VAL A 41 7.99 -11.23 -4.32
CA VAL A 41 9.19 -10.94 -5.12
C VAL A 41 10.15 -9.99 -4.39
N LEU A 42 9.64 -8.98 -3.69
CA LEU A 42 10.43 -7.83 -3.20
C LEU A 42 10.42 -7.64 -1.69
N GLY A 43 9.55 -8.31 -0.93
CA GLY A 43 9.34 -8.05 0.50
C GLY A 43 10.57 -8.27 1.39
N SER A 44 11.60 -8.97 0.91
CA SER A 44 12.87 -9.16 1.63
C SER A 44 13.93 -8.08 1.33
N THR A 45 13.70 -7.25 0.31
CA THR A 45 14.67 -6.28 -0.23
C THR A 45 14.22 -4.83 -0.03
N VAL A 46 12.93 -4.55 -0.23
CA VAL A 46 12.36 -3.19 -0.19
C VAL A 46 11.25 -3.09 0.85
N CYS A 47 10.94 -1.88 1.28
CA CYS A 47 9.66 -1.62 1.95
C CYS A 47 8.55 -1.47 0.90
N ILE A 48 7.33 -1.88 1.23
CA ILE A 48 6.15 -1.76 0.36
C ILE A 48 5.21 -0.72 0.96
N LYS A 49 4.75 0.23 0.16
CA LYS A 49 3.80 1.28 0.57
C LYS A 49 2.55 1.22 -0.30
N GLY A 50 1.38 1.19 0.31
CA GLY A 50 0.09 1.07 -0.38
C GLY A 50 -0.94 0.30 0.44
N ASP A 51 -1.95 -0.33 -0.17
CA ASP A 51 -2.45 -0.08 -1.53
C ASP A 51 -3.88 0.46 -1.54
N VAL A 52 -4.36 1.00 -0.41
CA VAL A 52 -5.78 1.32 -0.19
C VAL A 52 -6.34 2.08 -1.40
N PRO A 53 -7.25 1.46 -2.18
CA PRO A 53 -7.72 2.07 -3.42
C PRO A 53 -8.37 3.42 -3.18
N ALA A 54 -7.99 4.42 -3.97
CA ALA A 54 -8.52 5.79 -3.87
C ALA A 54 -10.07 5.81 -3.95
N ALA A 55 -10.65 4.98 -4.82
CA ALA A 55 -12.09 4.85 -4.96
C ALA A 55 -12.78 4.34 -3.68
N LYS A 56 -12.15 3.45 -2.91
CA LYS A 56 -12.72 2.97 -1.63
C LYS A 56 -12.84 4.12 -0.63
N LEU A 57 -11.86 5.01 -0.55
CA LEU A 57 -11.88 6.16 0.36
C LEU A 57 -13.06 7.11 0.08
N VAL A 58 -13.59 7.13 -1.15
CA VAL A 58 -14.76 7.92 -1.55
C VAL A 58 -16.06 7.13 -1.38
N LEU A 59 -16.08 5.87 -1.82
CA LEU A 59 -17.33 5.13 -2.04
C LEU A 59 -17.71 4.16 -0.91
N SER A 60 -16.74 3.63 -0.16
CA SER A 60 -16.96 2.60 0.86
C SER A 60 -17.43 3.16 2.21
N THR A 61 -17.72 2.25 3.14
CA THR A 61 -18.00 2.56 4.55
C THR A 61 -16.71 2.60 5.38
N PRO A 62 -16.70 3.27 6.55
CA PRO A 62 -15.55 3.24 7.46
C PRO A 62 -15.13 1.83 7.88
N ASP A 63 -16.10 0.95 8.13
CA ASP A 63 -15.84 -0.44 8.53
C ASP A 63 -15.13 -1.22 7.41
N ASP A 64 -15.57 -1.07 6.15
CA ASP A 64 -14.89 -1.67 5.01
C ASP A 64 -13.44 -1.22 4.89
N ILE A 65 -13.19 0.08 5.12
CA ILE A 65 -11.83 0.64 5.07
C ILE A 65 -10.98 0.11 6.20
N TYR A 66 -11.52 0.07 7.42
CA TYR A 66 -10.82 -0.47 8.57
C TYR A 66 -10.45 -1.93 8.35
N SER A 67 -11.42 -2.77 7.97
CA SER A 67 -11.21 -4.20 7.72
C SER A 67 -10.21 -4.44 6.59
N TYR A 68 -10.30 -3.71 5.49
CA TYR A 68 -9.35 -3.82 4.38
C TYR A 68 -7.93 -3.43 4.81
N SER A 69 -7.79 -2.28 5.47
CA SER A 69 -6.50 -1.78 5.97
C SER A 69 -5.88 -2.73 6.98
N LYS A 70 -6.69 -3.27 7.90
CA LYS A 70 -6.24 -4.21 8.92
C LYS A 70 -5.76 -5.52 8.29
N LYS A 71 -6.50 -6.04 7.31
CA LYS A 71 -6.10 -7.21 6.52
C LYS A 71 -4.74 -6.99 5.85
N LEU A 72 -4.53 -5.86 5.18
CA LEU A 72 -3.22 -5.52 4.59
C LEU A 72 -2.10 -5.51 5.62
N ILE A 73 -2.32 -4.89 6.79
CA ILE A 73 -1.31 -4.86 7.85
C ILE A 73 -0.94 -6.28 8.30
N ASP A 74 -1.96 -7.12 8.56
CA ASP A 74 -1.77 -8.47 9.07
C ASP A 74 -1.10 -9.37 8.02
N ASP A 75 -1.50 -9.26 6.76
CA ASP A 75 -0.94 -10.05 5.68
C ASP A 75 0.46 -9.61 5.29
N MET A 76 0.76 -8.31 5.32
CA MET A 76 2.02 -7.77 4.81
C MET A 76 3.13 -7.84 5.87
N GLY A 77 2.84 -7.51 7.13
CA GLY A 77 3.80 -7.55 8.23
C GLY A 77 4.93 -6.52 8.14
N THR A 78 6.10 -6.84 8.70
CA THR A 78 7.25 -5.93 8.77
C THR A 78 7.72 -5.50 7.38
N GLY A 79 8.00 -4.19 7.21
CA GLY A 79 8.41 -3.61 5.94
C GLY A 79 7.25 -3.04 5.12
N PHE A 80 6.03 -3.10 5.64
CA PHE A 80 4.85 -2.49 5.03
C PHE A 80 4.52 -1.12 5.63
N ILE A 81 4.10 -0.19 4.77
CA ILE A 81 3.61 1.14 5.12
C ILE A 81 2.20 1.27 4.55
N LEU A 82 1.18 1.24 5.42
CA LEU A 82 -0.20 1.47 5.00
C LEU A 82 -0.34 2.87 4.41
N ALA A 83 -0.83 2.95 3.18
CA ALA A 83 -1.13 4.21 2.50
C ALA A 83 -2.25 4.01 1.48
N SER A 84 -2.80 5.12 0.97
CA SER A 84 -3.55 5.07 -0.29
C SER A 84 -2.62 4.62 -1.42
N GLY A 85 -3.16 3.88 -2.40
CA GLY A 85 -2.36 3.43 -3.54
C GLY A 85 -1.71 4.58 -4.33
N CYS A 86 -2.42 5.70 -4.42
CA CYS A 86 -1.89 6.95 -4.98
C CYS A 86 -2.19 8.09 -3.99
N SER A 87 -2.74 9.20 -4.46
CA SER A 87 -3.19 10.30 -3.62
C SER A 87 -4.59 10.06 -3.07
N ILE A 88 -4.86 10.57 -1.86
CA ILE A 88 -6.22 10.63 -1.32
C ILE A 88 -7.03 11.62 -2.16
N PRO A 89 -8.19 11.22 -2.72
CA PRO A 89 -9.03 12.12 -3.49
C PRO A 89 -9.56 13.29 -2.63
N PRO A 90 -9.76 14.49 -3.20
CA PRO A 90 -10.27 15.66 -2.47
C PRO A 90 -11.69 15.46 -1.93
N ASN A 91 -12.45 14.54 -2.52
CA ASN A 91 -13.80 14.16 -2.10
C ASN A 91 -13.83 12.86 -1.28
N ALA A 92 -12.68 12.39 -0.77
CA ALA A 92 -12.65 11.27 0.17
C ALA A 92 -13.45 11.61 1.43
N LYS A 93 -14.19 10.62 1.93
CA LYS A 93 -14.94 10.77 3.18
C LYS A 93 -13.96 10.84 4.35
N VAL A 94 -14.13 11.83 5.22
CA VAL A 94 -13.22 12.05 6.37
C VAL A 94 -13.22 10.83 7.29
N GLU A 95 -14.39 10.24 7.53
CA GLU A 95 -14.58 9.03 8.32
C GLU A 95 -13.83 7.82 7.75
N ASN A 96 -13.73 7.71 6.42
CA ASN A 96 -12.98 6.64 5.77
C ASN A 96 -11.47 6.83 5.96
N VAL A 97 -10.97 8.06 5.81
CA VAL A 97 -9.54 8.35 6.07
C VAL A 97 -9.20 8.10 7.55
N LYS A 98 -10.09 8.48 8.47
CA LYS A 98 -9.94 8.18 9.90
C LYS A 98 -9.90 6.68 10.16
N ALA A 99 -10.79 5.89 9.56
CA ALA A 99 -10.82 4.44 9.71
C ALA A 99 -9.52 3.77 9.24
N MET A 100 -8.93 4.25 8.14
CA MET A 100 -7.61 3.78 7.67
C MET A 100 -6.51 4.05 8.71
N ILE A 101 -6.49 5.26 9.28
CA ILE A 101 -5.53 5.64 10.34
C ILE A 101 -5.75 4.82 11.62
N SER A 102 -7.00 4.61 12.00
CA SER A 102 -7.40 3.76 13.13
C SER A 102 -6.90 2.33 13.00
N ALA A 103 -7.02 1.74 11.80
CA ALA A 103 -6.50 0.39 11.53
C ALA A 103 -4.99 0.28 11.76
N ALA A 104 -4.22 1.31 11.42
CA ALA A 104 -2.77 1.35 11.61
C ALA A 104 -2.32 1.67 13.05
N THR A 105 -3.13 2.42 13.80
CA THR A 105 -2.74 2.94 15.12
C THR A 105 -3.40 2.22 16.29
N GLY A 106 -4.41 1.38 16.03
CA GLY A 106 -5.18 0.68 17.06
C GLY A 106 -6.05 1.60 17.92
N ARG A 107 -6.42 2.77 17.40
CA ARG A 107 -7.22 3.79 18.09
C ARG A 107 -8.54 4.04 17.39
#